data_AF-A0A2X3LM20-F1
#
_entry.id   AF-A0A2X3LM20-F1
#
_cell.length_a   1.000
_cell.length_b   1.000
_cell.length_c   1.000
_cell.angle_alpha   90.00
_cell.angle_beta   90.00
_cell.angle_gamma   90.00
#
_symmetry.space_group_name_H-M   'P 1'
#
loop_
_entity.id
_entity.type
_entity.pdbx_description
1 polymer ?
#
loop_
_entity_poly.entity_id
_entity_poly.type
_entity_poly.pdbx_seq_one_letter_code
_entity_poly.pdbx_strand_id
1 'polypeptide(L)'
;MCKKNSTFGEEIYVTRKGAVSARAGQYGIIPGSMGAKSFIVRGLGNEESFCSCSHGAGRVMSRTKAKKLFSVEDQIRATAHVECRKDAEVIDEIPMAYKDN
;
A
#
# COMPACT_ATOMS: atom_id res chain seq x y z
N MET A 1 13.98 3.30 1.26
CA MET A 1 15.00 2.55 2.02
C MET A 1 15.86 1.76 1.02
N CYS A 2 17.18 1.88 1.07
CA CYS A 2 18.13 1.14 0.22
C CYS A 2 18.83 0.07 1.06
N LYS A 3 18.90 -1.17 0.57
CA LYS A 3 19.58 -2.29 1.26
C LYS A 3 20.43 -3.09 0.28
N LYS A 4 21.59 -3.59 0.76
CA LYS A 4 22.41 -4.56 0.03
C LYS A 4 21.67 -5.89 -0.09
N ASN A 5 21.63 -6.45 -1.29
CA ASN A 5 21.07 -7.76 -1.60
C ASN A 5 22.03 -8.49 -2.55
N SER A 6 22.37 -9.74 -2.23
CA SER A 6 22.99 -10.68 -3.16
C SER A 6 21.91 -11.27 -4.08
N THR A 7 21.98 -11.01 -5.38
CA THR A 7 21.07 -11.63 -6.37
C THR A 7 21.89 -12.00 -7.60
N PHE A 8 21.67 -13.18 -8.20
CA PHE A 8 22.42 -13.66 -9.38
C PHE A 8 23.95 -13.73 -9.21
N GLY A 9 24.44 -13.91 -7.98
CA GLY A 9 25.88 -13.96 -7.68
C GLY A 9 26.56 -12.59 -7.57
N GLU A 10 25.82 -11.49 -7.70
CA GLU A 10 26.34 -10.13 -7.56
C GLU A 10 25.74 -9.40 -6.35
N GLU A 11 26.55 -8.57 -5.70
CA GLU A 11 26.12 -7.69 -4.62
C GLU A 11 25.58 -6.38 -5.19
N ILE A 12 24.27 -6.17 -5.05
CA ILE A 12 23.60 -4.98 -5.58
C ILE A 12 22.89 -4.19 -4.48
N TYR A 13 22.77 -2.88 -4.68
CA TYR A 13 21.99 -2.01 -3.83
C TYR A 13 20.55 -1.89 -4.35
N VAL A 14 19.59 -2.43 -3.59
CA VAL A 14 18.17 -2.42 -3.98
C VAL A 14 17.45 -1.31 -3.23
N THR A 15 16.92 -0.34 -3.98
CA THR A 15 16.05 0.71 -3.46
C THR A 15 14.59 0.33 -3.66
N ARG A 16 13.81 0.31 -2.58
CA ARG A 16 12.36 0.06 -2.63
C ARG A 16 11.58 1.33 -2.31
N LYS A 17 10.70 1.73 -3.23
CA LYS A 17 9.72 2.80 -3.06
C LYS A 17 8.34 2.21 -3.36
N GLY A 18 7.47 2.13 -2.35
CA GLY A 18 6.16 1.48 -2.48
C GLY A 18 6.21 -0.06 -2.51
N ALA A 19 7.33 -0.66 -2.15
CA ALA A 19 7.53 -2.11 -2.09
C ALA A 19 8.21 -2.51 -0.77
N VAL A 20 7.95 -3.72 -0.30
CA VAL A 20 8.57 -4.34 0.88
C VAL A 20 9.41 -5.54 0.47
N SER A 21 10.34 -5.94 1.34
CA SER A 21 11.14 -7.15 1.14
C SER A 21 10.26 -8.39 1.35
N ALA A 22 10.36 -9.34 0.42
CA ALA A 22 9.61 -10.59 0.37
C ALA A 22 10.54 -11.78 0.11
N ARG A 23 11.65 -11.84 0.86
CA ARG A 23 12.57 -12.98 0.83
C ARG A 23 11.84 -14.25 1.23
N ALA A 24 12.34 -15.41 0.79
CA ALA A 24 11.72 -16.70 1.08
C ALA A 24 11.51 -16.85 2.60
N GLY A 25 10.26 -17.09 3.01
CA GLY A 25 9.88 -17.27 4.42
C GLY A 25 9.79 -15.98 5.25
N GLN A 26 10.13 -14.82 4.69
CA GLN A 26 10.05 -13.54 5.38
C GLN A 26 8.59 -13.11 5.55
N TYR A 27 8.18 -12.80 6.79
CA TYR A 27 6.89 -12.19 7.03
C TYR A 27 6.88 -10.70 6.64
N GLY A 28 5.81 -10.29 5.99
CA GLY A 28 5.55 -8.91 5.60
C GLY A 28 4.11 -8.52 5.89
N ILE A 29 3.85 -7.22 5.93
CA ILE A 29 2.51 -6.66 6.12
C ILE A 29 2.20 -5.83 4.88
N ILE A 30 1.03 -6.07 4.29
CA ILE A 30 0.48 -5.28 3.21
C ILE A 30 -0.74 -4.53 3.77
N PRO A 31 -0.59 -3.26 4.20
CA PRO A 31 -1.71 -2.44 4.61
C PRO A 31 -2.71 -2.24 3.45
N GLY A 32 -3.99 -2.45 3.76
CA GLY A 32 -5.09 -2.02 2.91
C GLY A 32 -5.25 -0.50 2.92
N SER A 33 -6.17 0.01 2.10
CA SER A 33 -6.67 1.38 2.19
C SER A 33 -7.60 1.56 3.40
N MET A 34 -8.04 2.80 3.63
CA MET A 34 -8.99 3.13 4.71
C MET A 34 -10.28 2.31 4.49
N GLY A 35 -10.56 1.36 5.39
CA GLY A 35 -11.69 0.45 5.31
C GLY A 35 -11.48 -0.87 4.55
N ALA A 36 -10.30 -1.08 3.95
CA ALA A 36 -9.94 -2.36 3.32
C ALA A 36 -9.18 -3.28 4.28
N LYS A 37 -9.19 -4.59 3.98
CA LYS A 37 -8.46 -5.60 4.76
C LYS A 37 -6.95 -5.40 4.62
N SER A 38 -6.23 -5.63 5.71
CA SER A 38 -4.77 -5.73 5.69
C SER A 38 -4.35 -7.20 5.66
N PHE A 39 -3.26 -7.51 4.97
CA PHE A 39 -2.78 -8.88 4.78
C PHE A 39 -1.44 -9.09 5.47
N ILE A 40 -1.32 -10.21 6.18
CA ILE A 40 -0.03 -10.75 6.61
C ILE A 40 0.41 -11.73 5.53
N VAL A 41 1.57 -11.48 4.94
CA VAL A 41 2.09 -12.28 3.83
C VAL A 41 3.41 -12.93 4.19
N ARG A 42 3.72 -14.04 3.53
CA ARG A 42 5.00 -14.71 3.60
C ARG A 42 5.68 -14.65 2.24
N GLY A 43 6.89 -14.12 2.20
CA GLY A 43 7.66 -13.96 0.97
C GLY A 43 8.00 -15.30 0.33
N LEU A 44 7.88 -15.35 -1.01
CA LEU A 44 8.25 -16.51 -1.81
C LEU A 44 9.72 -16.51 -2.21
N GLY A 45 10.42 -15.38 -2.07
CA GLY A 45 11.84 -15.27 -2.44
C GLY A 45 12.10 -15.29 -3.94
N ASN A 46 11.18 -14.76 -4.75
CA ASN A 46 11.37 -14.69 -6.20
C ASN A 46 12.55 -13.76 -6.55
N GLU A 47 13.62 -14.32 -7.13
CA GLU A 47 14.84 -13.61 -7.52
C GLU A 47 14.60 -12.59 -8.64
N GLU A 48 13.70 -12.87 -9.59
CA GLU A 48 13.34 -11.92 -10.67
C GLU A 48 12.69 -10.64 -10.12
N SER A 49 12.03 -10.74 -8.96
CA SER A 49 11.44 -9.60 -8.24
C SER A 49 12.42 -8.93 -7.26
N PHE A 50 13.70 -9.33 -7.27
CA PHE A 50 14.68 -8.98 -6.24
C PHE A 50 14.17 -9.25 -4.81
N CYS A 51 13.40 -10.35 -4.67
CA CYS A 51 12.69 -10.73 -3.45
C CYS A 51 11.88 -9.57 -2.87
N SER A 52 10.98 -8.96 -3.66
CA SER A 52 10.17 -7.81 -3.24
C SER A 52 8.69 -8.04 -3.51
N CYS A 53 7.81 -7.45 -2.70
CA CYS A 53 6.36 -7.42 -2.95
C CYS A 53 5.76 -6.02 -2.70
N SER A 54 4.50 -5.82 -3.08
CA SER A 54 3.78 -4.55 -2.91
C SER A 54 3.63 -4.16 -1.44
N HIS A 55 3.77 -2.88 -1.11
CA HIS A 55 3.63 -2.40 0.26
C HIS A 55 2.21 -1.95 0.66
N GLY A 56 1.24 -1.93 -0.26
CA GLY A 56 -0.11 -1.47 0.08
C GLY A 56 -1.05 -1.35 -1.11
N ALA A 57 -2.27 -0.90 -0.85
CA ALA A 57 -3.28 -0.62 -1.88
C ALA A 57 -2.81 0.53 -2.79
N GLY A 58 -2.73 0.26 -4.09
CA GLY A 58 -2.38 1.28 -5.08
C GLY A 58 -3.49 2.34 -5.17
N ARG A 59 -3.12 3.61 -5.34
CA ARG A 59 -4.09 4.67 -5.62
C ARG A 59 -4.60 4.56 -7.06
N VAL A 60 -5.91 4.75 -7.27
CA VAL A 60 -6.50 4.87 -8.61
C VAL A 60 -6.62 6.33 -9.08
N MET A 61 -6.55 7.28 -8.15
CA MET A 61 -6.68 8.70 -8.46
C MET A 61 -5.75 9.59 -7.61
N SER A 62 -5.41 10.75 -8.19
CA SER A 62 -4.58 11.76 -7.51
C SER A 62 -5.33 12.41 -6.34
N ARG A 63 -4.58 12.93 -5.37
CA ARG A 63 -5.14 13.62 -4.20
C ARG A 63 -6.05 14.78 -4.59
N THR A 64 -5.61 15.60 -5.53
CA THR A 64 -6.37 16.75 -6.04
C THR A 64 -7.68 16.31 -6.71
N LYS A 65 -7.66 15.19 -7.43
CA LYS A 65 -8.87 14.65 -8.08
C LYS A 65 -9.85 14.12 -7.05
N ALA A 66 -9.38 13.39 -6.03
CA ALA A 66 -10.22 12.90 -4.94
C ALA A 66 -10.91 14.06 -4.19
N LYS A 67 -10.16 15.12 -3.83
CA LYS A 67 -10.70 16.31 -3.14
C LYS A 67 -11.73 17.10 -3.96
N LYS A 68 -11.72 16.97 -5.29
CA LYS A 68 -12.71 17.60 -6.17
C LYS A 68 -13.96 16.75 -6.39
N LEU A 69 -13.84 15.44 -6.27
CA LEU A 69 -14.90 14.50 -6.59
C LEU A 69 -15.75 14.09 -5.38
N PHE A 70 -15.18 14.14 -4.18
CA PHE A 70 -15.84 13.61 -2.98
C PHE A 70 -16.01 14.67 -1.90
N SER A 71 -17.13 14.59 -1.17
CA SER A 71 -17.38 15.42 0.01
C SER A 71 -17.01 14.70 1.31
N VAL A 72 -17.04 15.44 2.43
CA VAL A 72 -16.91 14.85 3.77
C VAL A 72 -18.06 13.88 4.05
N GLU A 73 -19.28 14.16 3.57
CA GLU A 73 -20.40 13.23 3.75
C GLU A 73 -20.17 11.90 3.02
N ASP A 74 -19.59 11.93 1.82
CA ASP A 74 -19.21 10.71 1.09
C ASP A 74 -18.18 9.89 1.87
N GLN A 75 -17.21 10.56 2.49
CA GLN A 75 -16.23 9.90 3.35
C GLN A 75 -16.90 9.28 4.58
N ILE A 76 -17.78 10.00 5.28
CA ILE A 76 -18.50 9.50 6.46
C ILE A 76 -19.33 8.27 6.09
N ARG A 77 -20.00 8.30 4.93
CA ARG A 77 -20.80 7.18 4.43
C ARG A 77 -19.91 5.98 4.08
N ALA A 78 -18.80 6.21 3.40
CA ALA A 78 -17.87 5.17 2.99
C ALA A 78 -17.12 4.52 4.17
N THR A 79 -16.94 5.26 5.28
CA THR A 79 -16.29 4.76 6.50
C THR A 79 -17.28 4.61 7.67
N ALA A 80 -18.57 4.43 7.40
CA ALA A 80 -19.61 4.33 8.43
C ALA A 80 -19.34 3.22 9.46
N HIS A 81 -18.65 2.15 9.06
CA HIS A 81 -18.32 1.00 9.92
C HIS A 81 -16.84 0.95 10.32
N VAL A 82 -16.09 2.03 10.07
CA VAL A 82 -14.65 2.10 10.27
C VAL A 82 -14.34 3.34 11.10
N GLU A 83 -13.72 3.13 12.26
CA GLU A 83 -13.22 4.23 13.08
C GLU A 83 -12.00 4.85 12.42
N CYS A 84 -12.17 6.06 11.88
CA CYS A 84 -11.13 6.86 11.25
C CYS A 84 -11.43 8.35 11.41
N ARG A 85 -10.44 9.20 11.14
CA ARG A 85 -10.69 10.65 11.00
C ARG A 85 -11.61 10.89 9.80
N LYS A 86 -12.50 11.87 9.91
CA LYS A 86 -13.55 12.21 8.92
C LYS A 86 -13.58 13.71 8.61
N ASP A 87 -12.42 14.36 8.66
CA ASP A 87 -12.27 15.79 8.35
C ASP A 87 -11.91 16.03 6.87
N ALA A 88 -11.98 17.28 6.42
CA ALA A 88 -11.69 17.64 5.03
C ALA A 88 -10.23 17.36 4.61
N GLU A 89 -9.32 17.20 5.58
CA GLU A 89 -7.90 16.94 5.31
C GLU A 89 -7.65 15.50 4.89
N VAL A 90 -8.54 14.57 5.26
CA VAL A 90 -8.43 13.14 4.93
C VAL A 90 -9.33 12.68 3.78
N ILE A 91 -10.01 13.60 3.08
CA ILE A 91 -10.84 13.26 1.91
C ILE A 91 -10.03 12.57 0.81
N ASP A 92 -8.74 12.91 0.64
CA ASP A 92 -7.89 12.24 -0.34
C ASP A 92 -7.51 10.80 0.05
N GLU A 93 -7.91 10.34 1.23
CA GLU A 93 -7.74 8.98 1.71
C GLU A 93 -9.05 8.16 1.70
N ILE A 94 -10.13 8.69 1.11
CA ILE A 94 -11.41 7.98 0.96
C ILE A 94 -11.19 6.60 0.30
N PRO A 95 -11.86 5.52 0.75
CA PRO A 95 -11.67 4.18 0.20
C PRO A 95 -11.73 4.14 -1.34
N MET A 96 -12.64 4.90 -1.95
CA MET A 96 -12.80 5.01 -3.40
C MET A 96 -11.59 5.59 -4.15
N ALA A 97 -10.63 6.22 -3.46
CA ALA A 97 -9.40 6.72 -4.06
C ALA A 97 -8.34 5.62 -4.28
N TYR A 98 -8.59 4.42 -3.74
CA TYR A 98 -7.70 3.26 -3.76
C TYR A 98 -8.30 2.11 -4.57
N LYS A 99 -7.44 1.17 -4.99
CA LYS A 99 -7.87 -0.10 -5.60
C LYS A 99 -8.52 -0.98 -4.54
N ASP A 100 -9.59 -1.66 -4.93
CA ASP A 100 -10.12 -2.79 -4.18
C ASP A 100 -9.12 -3.95 -4.29
N ASN A 101 -8.55 -4.36 -3.14
CA ASN A 101 -7.66 -5.50 -3.00
C ASN A 101 -8.33 -6.59 -2.15
#